data_AF-A0A328B704-F1
#
_entry.id   AF-A0A328B704-F1
#
_cell.length_a   1.000
_cell.length_b   1.000
_cell.length_c   1.000
_cell.angle_alpha   90.00
_cell.angle_beta   90.00
_cell.angle_gamma   90.00
#
_symmetry.space_group_name_H-M   'P 1'
#
loop_
_entity.id
_entity.type
_entity.pdbx_description
1 polymer ?
#
loop_
_entity_poly.entity_id
_entity_poly.type
_entity_poly.pdbx_seq_one_letter_code
_entity_poly.pdbx_strand_id
1 'polypeptide(L)'
;MKVHRIFYTRQHEAFFGKLRNFWNNPFLPTTIKEVSQKIGEGVHRNIHSDLRSILTTLVQKCTEAINAGDSGNQVLTSKFRHHNLFRVFEEIRVHHDDDYELLKQRIRRHLLIEQEW
;
A
#
# COMPACT_ATOMS: atom_id res chain seq x y z
N MET A 1 20.27 -1.40 -12.03
CA MET A 1 20.02 -0.22 -11.17
C MET A 1 18.99 -0.61 -10.11
N LYS A 2 19.13 -0.22 -8.83
CA LYS A 2 18.20 -0.64 -7.75
C LYS A 2 17.58 0.57 -7.06
N VAL A 3 16.27 0.53 -6.78
CA VAL A 3 15.63 1.51 -5.91
C VAL A 3 16.03 1.19 -4.47
N HIS A 4 16.78 2.07 -3.82
CA HIS A 4 17.36 1.79 -2.50
C HIS A 4 16.38 2.00 -1.35
N ARG A 5 15.56 3.05 -1.40
CA ARG A 5 14.58 3.39 -0.37
C ARG A 5 13.35 4.04 -1.00
N ILE A 6 12.20 3.75 -0.41
CA ILE A 6 10.95 4.48 -0.59
C ILE A 6 10.63 5.05 0.78
N PHE A 7 10.26 6.33 0.83
CA PHE A 7 9.90 6.99 2.07
C PHE A 7 8.39 7.11 2.17
N TYR A 8 7.88 6.98 3.39
CA TYR A 8 6.49 7.29 3.65
C TYR A 8 6.24 8.79 3.56
N THR A 9 5.06 9.13 3.07
CA THR A 9 4.55 10.49 3.17
C THR A 9 3.96 10.72 4.56
N ARG A 10 3.78 11.99 4.94
CA ARG A 10 3.10 12.36 6.20
C ARG A 10 1.71 11.71 6.36
N GLN A 11 1.00 11.49 5.24
CA GLN A 11 -0.30 10.84 5.27
C GLN A 11 -0.19 9.37 5.67
N HIS A 12 0.82 8.66 5.17
CA HIS A 12 1.11 7.29 5.59
C HIS A 12 1.48 7.24 7.07
N GLU A 13 2.35 8.14 7.54
CA GLU A 13 2.73 8.21 8.95
C GLU A 13 1.52 8.44 9.87
N ALA A 14 0.64 9.38 9.51
CA ALA A 14 -0.59 9.64 10.25
C ALA A 14 -1.53 8.43 10.25
N PHE A 15 -1.64 7.74 9.11
CA PHE A 15 -2.44 6.53 8.99
C PHE A 15 -1.90 5.37 9.84
N PHE A 16 -0.60 5.09 9.76
CA PHE A 16 0.07 4.10 10.62
C PHE A 16 -0.03 4.46 12.10
N GLY A 17 0.00 5.74 12.44
CA GLY A 17 -0.26 6.21 13.80
C GLY A 17 -1.64 5.79 14.31
N LYS A 18 -2.69 5.94 13.48
CA LYS A 18 -4.05 5.50 13.83
C LYS A 18 -4.13 3.98 14.00
N LEU A 19 -3.59 3.21 13.07
CA LEU A 19 -3.57 1.74 13.19
C LEU A 19 -2.82 1.26 14.43
N ARG A 20 -1.70 1.91 14.74
CA ARG A 20 -0.89 1.63 15.93
C ARG A 20 -1.66 1.86 17.22
N ASN A 21 -2.46 2.92 17.27
CA ASN A 21 -3.33 3.18 18.42
C ASN A 21 -4.37 2.06 18.61
N PHE A 22 -4.88 1.45 17.54
CA PHE A 22 -5.78 0.31 17.66
C PHE A 22 -5.07 -0.95 18.16
N TRP A 23 -3.96 -1.34 17.53
CA TRP A 23 -3.31 -2.60 17.89
C TRP A 23 -2.59 -2.58 19.24
N ASN A 24 -2.17 -1.40 19.73
CA ASN A 24 -1.47 -1.27 21.02
C ASN A 24 -2.40 -1.01 22.20
N ASN A 25 -3.69 -0.73 21.95
CA ASN A 25 -4.63 -0.44 23.03
C ASN A 25 -4.98 -1.73 23.79
N PRO A 26 -4.67 -1.85 25.10
CA PRO A 26 -4.95 -3.07 25.85
C PRO A 26 -6.45 -3.36 26.00
N PHE A 27 -7.30 -2.33 25.94
CA PHE A 27 -8.74 -2.44 26.17
C PHE A 27 -9.53 -2.84 24.92
N LEU A 28 -8.92 -2.82 23.73
CA LEU A 28 -9.58 -3.25 22.51
C LEU A 28 -9.58 -4.79 22.39
N PRO A 29 -10.63 -5.39 21.79
CA PRO A 29 -10.65 -6.80 21.44
C PRO A 29 -9.47 -7.19 20.54
N THR A 30 -8.93 -8.40 20.74
CA THR A 30 -7.84 -8.97 19.92
C THR A 30 -8.14 -8.89 18.43
N THR A 31 -9.39 -9.16 18.03
CA THR A 31 -9.82 -9.10 16.63
C THR A 31 -9.64 -7.72 15.99
N ILE A 32 -9.85 -6.63 16.74
CA ILE A 32 -9.61 -5.25 16.24
C ILE A 32 -8.11 -5.01 16.06
N LYS A 33 -7.29 -5.52 17.00
CA LYS A 33 -5.82 -5.40 16.93
C LYS A 33 -5.26 -6.14 15.73
N GLU A 34 -5.67 -7.39 15.53
CA GLU A 34 -5.24 -8.25 14.42
C GLU A 34 -5.60 -7.66 13.06
N VAL A 35 -6.85 -7.20 12.89
CA VAL A 35 -7.27 -6.59 11.62
C VAL A 35 -6.51 -5.29 11.35
N SER A 36 -6.31 -4.45 12.37
CA SER A 36 -5.52 -3.22 12.24
C SER A 36 -4.07 -3.51 11.86
N GLN A 37 -3.48 -4.56 12.44
CA GLN A 37 -2.12 -5.01 12.12
C GLN A 37 -2.01 -5.50 10.69
N LYS A 38 -2.94 -6.36 10.26
CA LYS A 38 -3.01 -6.86 8.89
C LYS A 38 -3.08 -5.73 7.86
N ILE A 39 -3.91 -4.71 8.08
CA ILE A 39 -3.99 -3.54 7.18
C ILE A 39 -2.63 -2.83 7.12
N GLY A 40 -2.01 -2.58 8.28
CA GLY A 40 -0.70 -1.90 8.33
C GLY A 40 0.39 -2.68 7.59
N GLU A 41 0.47 -3.98 7.82
CA GLU A 41 1.43 -4.86 7.15
C GLU A 41 1.22 -4.89 5.63
N GLY A 42 -0.03 -4.95 5.17
CA GLY A 42 -0.32 -4.94 3.75
C GLY A 42 -0.05 -3.60 3.07
N VAL A 43 -0.31 -2.46 3.73
CA VAL A 43 0.10 -1.14 3.21
C VAL A 43 1.63 -1.05 3.15
N HIS A 44 2.34 -1.54 4.17
CA HIS A 44 3.81 -1.59 4.16
C HIS A 44 4.32 -2.44 2.99
N ARG A 45 3.73 -3.62 2.77
CA ARG A 45 4.06 -4.51 1.66
C ARG A 45 3.83 -3.83 0.31
N ASN A 46 2.65 -3.24 0.10
CA ASN A 46 2.32 -2.53 -1.14
C ASN A 46 3.40 -1.49 -1.49
N ILE A 47 3.86 -0.71 -0.50
CA ILE A 47 4.80 0.39 -0.74
C ILE A 47 6.24 -0.11 -0.83
N HIS A 48 6.71 -0.88 0.15
CA HIS A 48 8.14 -1.20 0.29
C HIS A 48 8.57 -2.47 -0.44
N SER A 49 7.65 -3.37 -0.73
CA SER A 49 7.89 -4.56 -1.55
C SER A 49 7.42 -4.33 -2.98
N ASP A 50 6.12 -4.14 -3.17
CA ASP A 50 5.51 -4.33 -4.48
C ASP A 50 5.78 -3.14 -5.40
N LEU A 51 5.51 -1.92 -4.93
CA LEU A 51 5.86 -0.69 -5.66
C LEU A 51 7.37 -0.58 -5.90
N ARG A 52 8.20 -0.96 -4.92
CA ARG A 52 9.66 -0.98 -5.08
C ARG A 52 10.12 -1.91 -6.20
N SER A 53 9.53 -3.10 -6.28
CA SER A 53 9.81 -4.07 -7.32
C SER A 53 9.43 -3.54 -8.70
N ILE A 54 8.23 -2.96 -8.84
CA ILE A 54 7.75 -2.37 -10.10
C ILE A 54 8.67 -1.21 -10.54
N LEU A 55 9.00 -0.30 -9.63
CA LEU A 55 9.89 0.83 -9.93
C LEU A 55 11.28 0.36 -10.34
N THR A 56 11.83 -0.66 -9.68
CA THR A 56 13.13 -1.23 -10.05
C THR A 56 13.09 -1.80 -11.47
N THR A 57 12.03 -2.54 -11.80
CA THR A 57 11.81 -3.09 -13.15
C THR A 57 11.68 -2.00 -14.20
N LEU A 58 10.92 -0.93 -13.89
CA LEU A 58 10.74 0.19 -14.81
C LEU A 58 12.05 0.92 -15.09
N VAL A 59 12.83 1.21 -14.05
CA VAL A 59 14.14 1.86 -14.19
C VAL A 59 15.08 0.99 -15.02
N GLN A 60 15.08 -0.33 -14.81
CA GLN A 60 15.87 -1.25 -15.62
C GLN A 60 15.47 -1.20 -17.10
N LYS A 61 14.17 -1.29 -17.41
CA LYS A 61 13.67 -1.18 -18.80
C LYS A 61 14.01 0.16 -19.43
N CYS A 62 13.93 1.26 -18.68
CA CYS A 62 14.33 2.58 -19.17
C CYS A 62 15.84 2.63 -19.49
N THR A 63 16.66 2.06 -18.60
CA THR A 63 18.12 2.02 -18.78
C THR A 63 18.51 1.20 -20.01
N GLU A 64 17.87 0.04 -20.21
CA GLU A 64 18.07 -0.82 -21.38
C GLU A 64 17.69 -0.10 -22.68
N ALA A 65 16.54 0.58 -22.71
CA ALA A 65 16.10 1.34 -23.88
C ALA A 65 17.04 2.52 -24.20
N ILE A 66 17.53 3.23 -23.19
CA ILE A 66 18.51 4.32 -23.35
C ILE A 66 19.83 3.77 -23.92
N ASN A 67 20.34 2.68 -23.35
CA ASN A 67 21.61 2.07 -23.77
C ASN A 67 21.53 1.48 -25.19
N ALA A 68 20.35 1.02 -25.61
CA ALA A 68 20.10 0.52 -26.96
C ALA A 68 19.96 1.64 -28.01
N GLY A 69 19.92 2.92 -27.60
CA GLY A 69 19.71 4.04 -28.52
C GLY A 69 18.30 4.11 -29.11
N ASP A 70 17.33 3.41 -28.51
CA ASP A 70 15.94 3.33 -29.00
C ASP A 70 15.13 4.55 -28.54
N SER A 71 15.37 5.70 -29.19
CA SER A 71 14.66 6.95 -28.90
C SER A 71 13.15 6.90 -29.19
N GLY A 72 12.68 5.87 -29.92
CA GLY A 72 11.26 5.62 -30.19
C GLY A 72 10.56 4.74 -29.15
N ASN A 73 11.30 4.23 -28.15
CA ASN A 73 10.74 3.27 -27.22
C ASN A 73 9.62 3.86 -26.35
N GLN A 74 8.46 3.21 -26.34
CA GLN A 74 7.30 3.67 -25.55
C GLN A 74 7.60 3.75 -24.05
N VAL A 75 8.50 2.91 -23.51
CA VAL A 75 8.93 2.92 -22.10
C VAL A 75 9.52 4.28 -21.69
N LEU A 76 10.11 5.01 -22.63
CA LEU A 76 10.70 6.33 -22.38
C LEU A 76 9.66 7.45 -22.36
N THR A 77 8.41 7.19 -22.73
CA THR A 77 7.34 8.18 -22.65
C THR A 77 6.77 8.28 -21.23
N SER A 78 6.53 9.51 -20.76
CA SER A 78 5.94 9.74 -19.43
C SER A 78 4.57 9.08 -19.30
N LYS A 79 3.75 9.13 -20.36
CA LYS A 79 2.41 8.52 -20.39
C LYS A 79 2.46 7.01 -20.17
N PHE A 80 3.34 6.29 -20.88
CA PHE A 80 3.49 4.85 -20.68
C PHE A 80 3.97 4.53 -19.27
N ARG A 81 4.99 5.26 -18.76
CA ARG A 81 5.52 5.01 -17.41
C ARG A 81 4.44 5.10 -16.34
N HIS A 82 3.64 6.17 -16.35
CA HIS A 82 2.56 6.34 -15.37
C HIS A 82 1.47 5.29 -15.53
N HIS A 83 1.01 5.04 -16.76
CA HIS A 83 -0.06 4.07 -17.00
C HIS A 83 0.36 2.64 -16.63
N ASN A 84 1.58 2.24 -17.01
CA ASN A 84 2.14 0.94 -16.69
C ASN A 84 2.35 0.79 -15.17
N LEU A 85 2.96 1.78 -14.51
CA LEU A 85 3.12 1.77 -13.06
C LEU A 85 1.79 1.60 -12.34
N PHE A 86 0.80 2.42 -12.68
CA PHE A 86 -0.52 2.36 -12.06
C PHE A 86 -1.18 1.01 -12.30
N ARG A 87 -1.24 0.55 -13.56
CA ARG A 87 -1.94 -0.69 -13.92
C ARG A 87 -1.31 -1.92 -13.24
N VAL A 88 0.01 -2.06 -13.33
CA VAL A 88 0.71 -3.20 -12.72
C VAL A 88 0.60 -3.14 -11.20
N PHE A 89 0.71 -1.95 -10.61
CA PHE A 89 0.53 -1.81 -9.16
C PHE A 89 -0.90 -2.18 -8.73
N GLU A 90 -1.91 -1.76 -9.48
CA GLU A 90 -3.31 -2.07 -9.20
C GLU A 90 -3.63 -3.56 -9.24
N GLU A 91 -3.00 -4.28 -10.17
CA GLU A 91 -3.15 -5.73 -10.33
C GLU A 91 -2.53 -6.52 -9.15
N ILE A 92 -1.42 -6.04 -8.58
CA ILE A 92 -0.67 -6.80 -7.57
C ILE A 92 -0.86 -6.32 -6.14
N ARG A 93 -1.34 -5.09 -5.94
CA ARG A 93 -1.49 -4.52 -4.59
C ARG A 93 -2.47 -5.35 -3.77
N VAL A 94 -2.19 -5.40 -2.48
CA VAL A 94 -3.18 -5.86 -1.50
C VAL A 94 -4.26 -4.79 -1.40
N HIS A 95 -5.49 -5.16 -1.76
CA HIS A 95 -6.67 -4.33 -1.55
C HIS A 95 -7.17 -4.51 -0.11
N HIS A 96 -7.60 -3.42 0.51
CA HIS A 96 -7.89 -3.36 1.94
C HIS A 96 -9.37 -3.11 2.25
N ASP A 97 -10.22 -3.03 1.22
CA ASP A 97 -11.63 -2.65 1.36
C ASP A 97 -12.37 -3.56 2.35
N ASP A 98 -12.23 -4.87 2.19
CA ASP A 98 -12.85 -5.86 3.08
C ASP A 98 -12.30 -5.79 4.51
N ASP A 99 -10.99 -5.58 4.66
CA ASP A 99 -10.35 -5.46 5.98
C ASP A 99 -10.79 -4.18 6.69
N TYR A 100 -10.97 -3.07 5.97
CA TYR A 100 -11.50 -1.83 6.52
C TYR A 100 -12.95 -1.97 6.96
N GLU A 101 -13.80 -2.58 6.14
CA GLU A 101 -15.20 -2.81 6.51
C GLU A 101 -15.30 -3.74 7.71
N LEU A 102 -14.49 -4.80 7.75
CA LEU A 102 -14.39 -5.68 8.91
C LEU A 102 -13.95 -4.90 10.15
N LEU A 103 -12.92 -4.06 10.06
CA LEU A 103 -12.45 -3.25 11.18
C LEU A 103 -13.56 -2.33 11.71
N LYS A 104 -14.27 -1.63 10.82
CA LYS A 104 -15.40 -0.76 11.18
C LYS A 104 -16.49 -1.53 11.91
N GLN A 105 -16.91 -2.68 11.37
CA GLN A 105 -17.95 -3.51 11.99
C GLN A 105 -17.54 -3.99 13.39
N ARG A 106 -16.28 -4.40 13.56
CA ARG A 106 -15.75 -4.86 14.86
C ARG A 106 -15.70 -3.73 15.88
N ILE A 107 -15.28 -2.54 15.48
CA ILE A 107 -15.30 -1.34 16.32
C ILE A 107 -16.74 -0.99 16.72
N ARG A 108 -17.67 -0.92 15.76
CA ARG A 108 -19.09 -0.59 16.03
C ARG A 108 -19.73 -1.57 17.00
N ARG A 109 -19.47 -2.87 16.82
CA ARG A 109 -19.94 -3.93 17.74
C ARG A 109 -19.35 -3.78 19.13
N HIS A 110 -18.06 -3.50 19.25
CA HIS A 110 -17.40 -3.32 20.54
C HIS A 110 -17.93 -2.09 21.30
N LEU A 111 -18.25 -1.01 20.58
CA LEU A 111 -18.81 0.20 21.14
C LEU A 111 -20.33 0.14 21.35
N LEU A 112 -20.98 -1.00 21.07
CA LEU A 112 -22.43 -1.20 21.20
C LEU A 112 -23.26 -0.16 20.43
N ILE A 113 -22.72 0.40 19.34
CA ILE A 113 -23.35 1.50 18.59
C ILE A 113 -24.67 1.08 17.90
N GLU A 114 -24.85 -0.22 17.63
CA GLU A 114 -26.01 -0.76 16.94
C GLU A 114 -26.97 -1.55 17.85
N GLN A 115 -26.73 -1.56 19.16
CA GLN A 115 -27.69 -2.13 20.11
C GLN A 115 -28.64 -1.02 20.58
N GLU A 116 -29.84 -0.96 19.99
CA GLU A 116 -30.96 -0.26 20.61
C GLU A 116 -31.26 -0.90 21.98
N TRP A 117 -31.45 -0.06 22.99
CA TRP A 117 -31.81 -0.44 24.36
C TRP A 117 -33.29 -0.80 24.47
#